data_AF-A0AA41KID6-F1
#
_entry.id   AF-A0AA41KID6-F1
#
_cell.length_a   1.000
_cell.length_b   1.000
_cell.length_c   1.000
_cell.angle_alpha   90.00
_cell.angle_beta   90.00
_cell.angle_gamma   90.00
#
_symmetry.space_group_name_H-M   'P 1'
#
loop_
_entity.id
_entity.type
_entity.pdbx_description
1 polymer ?
#
loop_
_entity_poly.entity_id
_entity_poly.type
_entity_poly.pdbx_seq_one_letter_code
_entity_poly.pdbx_strand_id
1 'polypeptide(L)' 'MDEILDAVDLLADSGLEGIVTWLVRVVGLVALLAGLGLWLFTEMGLLVVPALLVLVGLVLLVAPSVLLFAAELA' A
#
# COMPACT_ATOMS: atom_id res chain seq x y z
N MET A 1 13.71 13.17 28.55
CA MET A 1 12.96 12.11 27.85
C MET A 1 11.64 12.74 27.46
N ASP A 2 11.44 12.90 26.17
CA ASP A 2 10.21 13.48 25.63
C ASP A 2 9.21 12.33 25.54
N GLU A 3 8.05 12.44 26.19
CA GLU A 3 7.01 11.40 26.26
C GLU A 3 6.61 10.87 24.86
N ILE A 4 6.78 11.73 23.84
CA ILE A 4 6.53 11.41 22.44
C ILE A 4 7.49 10.32 21.93
N LEU A 5 8.77 10.36 22.32
CA LEU A 5 9.76 9.38 21.89
C LEU A 5 9.50 8.01 22.54
N ASP A 6 9.11 7.98 23.82
CA ASP A 6 8.73 6.72 24.50
C ASP A 6 7.46 6.11 23.88
N ALA A 7 6.49 6.92 23.45
CA ALA A 7 5.30 6.45 22.75
C ALA A 7 5.62 5.89 21.34
N VAL A 8 6.60 6.47 20.65
CA VAL A 8 7.07 5.99 19.34
C VAL A 8 7.78 4.65 19.47
N ASP A 9 8.65 4.48 20.47
CA ASP A 9 9.32 3.20 20.74
C ASP A 9 8.29 2.10 21.09
N LEU A 10 7.26 2.42 21.88
CA LEU A 10 6.14 1.51 22.17
C LEU A 10 5.33 1.13 20.92
N LEU A 11 5.12 2.06 19.98
CA LEU A 11 4.47 1.76 18.71
C LEU A 11 5.36 0.90 17.80
N ALA A 12 6.66 1.16 17.78
CA ALA A 12 7.63 0.37 17.02
C ALA A 12 7.65 -1.10 17.49
N ASP A 13 7.65 -1.33 18.81
CA ASP A 13 7.62 -2.67 19.40
C ASP A 13 6.27 -3.40 19.27
N SER A 14 5.19 -2.70 18.94
CA SER A 14 3.83 -3.27 18.89
C SER A 14 3.52 -4.10 17.63
N GLY A 15 4.43 -4.12 16.64
CA GLY A 15 4.19 -4.78 15.34
C GLY A 15 3.20 -4.05 14.43
N LEU A 16 2.81 -2.81 14.76
CA LEU A 16 1.93 -1.97 13.93
C LEU A 16 2.48 -1.75 12.53
N GLU A 17 3.79 -1.69 12.36
CA GLU A 17 4.45 -1.57 11.05
C GLU A 17 4.06 -2.71 10.10
N GLY A 18 4.01 -3.95 10.61
CA GLY A 18 3.58 -5.13 9.86
C GLY A 18 2.09 -5.08 9.50
N ILE A 19 1.24 -4.63 10.43
CA ILE A 19 -0.20 -4.51 10.22
C ILE A 19 -0.52 -3.41 9.20
N VAL A 20 0.11 -2.25 9.30
CA VAL A 20 -0.07 -1.13 8.37
C VAL A 20 0.40 -1.54 6.97
N THR A 21 1.58 -2.17 6.86
CA THR A 21 2.08 -2.70 5.59
C THR A 21 1.10 -3.70 4.97
N TRP A 22 0.54 -4.60 5.79
CA TRP A 22 -0.45 -5.56 5.34
C TRP A 22 -1.74 -4.89 4.84
N LEU A 23 -2.29 -3.92 5.60
CA LEU A 23 -3.48 -3.16 5.21
C LEU A 23 -3.27 -2.42 3.88
N VAL A 24 -2.14 -1.72 3.74
CA VAL A 24 -1.79 -1.00 2.50
C VAL A 24 -1.74 -1.96 1.31
N ARG A 25 -1.14 -3.14 1.48
CA ARG A 25 -1.10 -4.17 0.43
C ARG A 25 -2.49 -4.72 0.08
N VAL A 26 -3.37 -4.93 1.07
CA VAL A 26 -4.75 -5.36 0.82
C VAL A 26 -5.50 -4.32 -0.01
N VAL A 27 -5.38 -3.03 0.35
CA VAL A 27 -5.99 -1.94 -0.44
C VAL A 27 -5.41 -1.90 -1.86
N GLY A 28 -4.09 -2.06 -2.01
CA GLY A 28 -3.43 -2.14 -3.31
C GLY A 28 -3.93 -3.31 -4.17
N LEU A 29 -4.10 -4.48 -3.57
CA LEU A 29 -4.64 -5.67 -4.25
C LEU A 29 -6.10 -5.44 -4.69
N VAL A 30 -6.93 -4.87 -3.83
CA VAL A 30 -8.33 -4.55 -4.17
C VAL A 30 -8.38 -3.55 -5.31
N ALA A 31 -7.56 -2.49 -5.27
CA ALA A 31 -7.48 -1.50 -6.35
C ALA A 31 -7.04 -2.13 -7.68
N LEU A 32 -6.04 -3.01 -7.64
CA LEU A 32 -5.54 -3.72 -8.82
C LEU A 32 -6.61 -4.63 -9.42
N LEU A 33 -7.28 -5.43 -8.60
CA LEU A 33 -8.36 -6.32 -9.05
C LEU A 33 -9.56 -5.53 -9.56
N ALA A 34 -9.91 -4.41 -8.92
CA ALA A 34 -10.98 -3.52 -9.37
C ALA A 34 -10.62 -2.87 -10.72
N GLY A 35 -9.38 -2.41 -10.89
CA GLY A 35 -8.91 -1.86 -12.16
C GLY A 35 -8.98 -2.89 -13.28
N LEU A 36 -8.46 -4.10 -13.05
CA LEU A 36 -8.57 -5.20 -14.02
C LEU A 36 -10.02 -5.59 -14.30
N GLY A 37 -10.86 -5.68 -13.27
CA GLY A 37 -12.27 -6.00 -13.41
C GLY A 37 -13.02 -4.95 -14.24
N LEU A 38 -12.79 -3.66 -13.97
CA LEU A 38 -13.38 -2.60 -14.77
C LEU A 38 -12.90 -2.69 -16.23
N TRP A 39 -11.60 -2.92 -16.45
CA TRP A 39 -11.07 -3.04 -17.81
C TRP A 39 -11.67 -4.21 -18.59
N LEU A 40 -11.91 -5.35 -17.94
CA LEU A 40 -12.40 -6.58 -18.60
C LEU A 40 -13.92 -6.65 -18.73
N PHE A 41 -14.67 -6.05 -17.80
CA PHE A 41 -16.12 -6.22 -17.70
C PHE A 41 -16.92 -4.95 -18.01
N THR A 42 -16.27 -3.81 -18.27
CA THR A 42 -16.94 -2.56 -18.65
C THR A 42 -16.57 -2.10 -20.05
N GLU A 43 -17.25 -1.06 -20.51
CA GLU A 43 -17.12 -0.52 -21.86
C GLU A 43 -15.80 0.24 -22.07
N MET A 44 -15.25 0.12 -23.29
CA MET A 44 -13.93 0.64 -23.69
C MET A 44 -13.78 2.16 -23.65
N GLY A 45 -14.84 2.91 -23.29
CA GLY A 45 -14.76 4.36 -23.03
C GLY A 45 -14.12 4.72 -21.70
N LEU A 46 -14.01 3.77 -20.76
CA LEU A 46 -13.57 4.04 -19.39
C LEU A 46 -12.07 3.88 -19.12
N LEU A 47 -11.21 3.65 -20.13
CA LEU A 47 -9.81 3.18 -19.99
C LEU A 47 -8.92 3.90 -18.95
N VAL A 48 -9.12 5.20 -18.72
CA VAL A 48 -8.29 5.98 -17.80
C VAL A 48 -8.44 5.53 -16.35
N VAL A 49 -9.67 5.29 -15.89
CA VAL A 49 -9.94 4.92 -14.48
C VAL A 49 -9.38 3.53 -14.14
N PRO A 50 -9.63 2.46 -14.93
CA PRO A 50 -8.99 1.16 -14.78
C PRO A 50 -7.47 1.24 -14.78
N ALA A 51 -6.87 2.00 -15.71
CA ALA A 51 -5.42 2.12 -15.80
C ALA A 51 -4.82 2.77 -14.54
N LEU A 52 -5.44 3.85 -14.04
CA LEU A 52 -5.00 4.50 -12.80
C LEU A 52 -5.16 3.57 -11.59
N LEU A 53 -6.26 2.82 -11.49
CA LEU A 53 -6.46 1.86 -10.41
C LEU A 53 -5.40 0.75 -10.41
N VAL A 54 -5.06 0.21 -11.57
CA VAL A 54 -3.98 -0.78 -11.70
C VAL A 54 -2.63 -0.17 -11.30
N LEU A 55 -2.29 1.02 -11.79
CA LEU A 55 -1.02 1.67 -11.46
C LEU A 55 -0.90 1.99 -9.97
N VAL A 56 -1.92 2.61 -9.37
CA VAL A 56 -1.93 2.91 -7.94
C VAL A 56 -1.91 1.63 -7.11
N GLY A 57 -2.68 0.61 -7.51
CA GLY A 57 -2.69 -0.69 -6.84
C GLY A 57 -1.31 -1.35 -6.83
N LEU A 58 -0.60 -1.32 -7.97
CA LEU A 58 0.79 -1.80 -8.06
C LEU A 58 1.74 -1.01 -7.16
N VAL A 59 1.65 0.32 -7.16
CA VAL A 59 2.47 1.17 -6.28
C VAL A 59 2.23 0.81 -4.81
N LEU A 60 0.98 0.68 -4.38
CA LEU A 60 0.64 0.33 -3.00
C LEU A 60 1.12 -1.08 -2.60
N LEU A 61 1.18 -2.02 -3.55
CA LEU A 61 1.70 -3.36 -3.29
C LEU A 61 3.23 -3.37 -3.12
N VAL A 62 3.94 -2.59 -3.93
CA VAL A 62 5.41 -2.62 -4.02
C VAL A 62 6.06 -1.64 -3.05
N ALA A 63 5.55 -0.41 -2.94
CA ALA A 63 6.17 0.68 -2.20
C ALA A 63 6.50 0.34 -0.73
N PRO A 64 5.62 -0.31 0.06
CA PRO A 64 5.95 -0.66 1.43
C PRO A 64 7.19 -1.55 1.53
N SER A 65 7.34 -2.52 0.63
CA SER A 65 8.51 -3.42 0.61
C SER A 65 9.80 -2.67 0.27
N VAL A 66 9.72 -1.71 -0.65
CA VAL A 66 10.87 -0.90 -1.06
C VAL A 66 11.28 0.04 0.07
N LEU A 67 10.31 0.65 0.77
CA LEU A 67 10.57 1.54 1.89
C LEU A 67 11.17 0.79 3.08
N LEU A 68 10.64 -0.39 3.42
CA LEU A 68 11.20 -1.25 4.47
C LEU A 68 12.63 -1.67 4.15
N PHE A 69 12.86 -2.14 2.92
CA PHE A 69 14.21 -2.51 2.48
C PHE A 69 15.17 -1.32 2.50
N ALA A 70 14.71 -0.12 2.11
CA ALA A 70 15.53 1.08 2.18
C ALA A 70 15.86 1.49 3.62
N ALA A 71 14.92 1.32 4.56
CA ALA A 71 15.12 1.59 5.97
C ALA A 71 16.12 0.62 6.61
N GLU A 72 16.10 -0.66 6.23
CA GLU A 72 17.09 -1.66 6.68
C GLU A 72 18.52 -1.35 6.23
N LEU A 73 18.68 -0.56 5.17
CA LEU A 73 19.99 -0.21 4.58
C LEU A 73 20.56 1.14 5.06
N ALA A 74 19.76 1.96 5.76
CA ALA A 74 20.14 3.28 6.23
C ALA A 74 20.74 3.24 7.65
#